data_AF-A0AAD4SPV8-F1
#
_entry.id   AF-A0AAD4SPV8-F1
#
_cell.length_a   1.000
_cell.length_b   1.000
_cell.length_c   1.000
_cell.angle_alpha   90.00
_cell.angle_beta   90.00
_cell.angle_gamma   90.00
#
_symmetry.space_group_name_H-M   'P 1'
#
loop_
_entity.id
_entity.type
_entity.pdbx_description
1 polymer ?
#
loop_
_entity_poly.entity_id
_entity_poly.type
_entity_poly.pdbx_seq_one_letter_code
_entity_poly.pdbx_strand_id
1 'polypeptide(L)'
;MGIGLLLSCVAMAVAGIVKRIRRNNSVKENFSISALWLVPQFGLIVLAYAFNAIGQMEFYYRQLPKSMSSILVAFFTLGAALSGLLGGLIISVLLIKLPRVVIANRIGCPVILISVTMITIVGFLLSQLLSVINCFYFVICCWCYGP
;
A
#
# COMPACT_ATOMS: atom_id res chain seq x y z
N MET A 1 1.49 16.68 4.85
CA MET A 1 1.39 15.21 5.11
C MET A 1 -0.06 14.76 5.39
N GLY A 2 -0.82 15.44 6.27
CA GLY A 2 -2.17 14.99 6.70
C GLY A 2 -3.18 14.67 5.59
N ILE A 3 -3.33 15.53 4.57
CA ILE A 3 -4.25 15.30 3.45
C ILE A 3 -3.90 14.02 2.66
N GLY A 4 -2.60 13.73 2.49
CA GLY A 4 -2.13 12.51 1.85
C GLY A 4 -2.50 11.25 2.64
N LEU A 5 -2.44 11.30 3.98
CA LEU A 5 -2.83 10.19 4.85
C LEU A 5 -4.34 9.91 4.80
N LEU A 6 -5.17 10.95 4.80
CA LEU A 6 -6.62 10.82 4.66
C LEU A 6 -6.99 10.19 3.31
N LEU A 7 -6.36 10.67 2.23
CA LEU A 7 -6.55 10.09 0.89
C LEU A 7 -6.07 8.63 0.83
N SER A 8 -4.98 8.27 1.51
CA SER A 8 -4.55 6.87 1.62
C SER A 8 -5.61 6.00 2.30
N CYS A 9 -6.24 6.46 3.39
CA CYS A 9 -7.32 5.73 4.05
C CYS A 9 -8.52 5.50 3.10
N VAL A 10 -8.91 6.53 2.35
CA VAL A 10 -10.00 6.43 1.36
C VAL A 10 -9.63 5.48 0.22
N ALA A 11 -8.41 5.58 -0.31
CA ALA A 11 -7.91 4.71 -1.38
C ALA A 11 -7.95 3.24 -0.97
N MET A 12 -7.55 2.95 0.27
CA MET A 12 -7.59 1.61 0.83
C MET A 12 -9.02 1.09 0.99
N ALA A 13 -9.95 1.92 1.47
CA ALA A 13 -11.37 1.56 1.58
C ALA A 13 -11.98 1.20 0.21
N VAL A 14 -11.71 2.04 -0.81
CA VAL A 14 -12.16 1.80 -2.19
C VAL A 14 -11.61 0.48 -2.74
N ALA A 15 -10.33 0.21 -2.55
CA ALA A 15 -9.72 -1.02 -3.01
C ALA A 15 -10.27 -2.27 -2.29
N GLY A 16 -10.64 -2.17 -1.00
CA GLY A 16 -11.37 -3.22 -0.29
C GLY A 16 -12.74 -3.53 -0.92
N ILE A 17 -13.49 -2.49 -1.27
CA ILE A 17 -14.81 -2.60 -1.91
C ILE A 17 -14.67 -3.22 -3.31
N VAL A 18 -13.76 -2.71 -4.14
CA VAL A 18 -13.48 -3.24 -5.50
C VAL A 18 -13.15 -4.73 -5.43
N LYS A 19 -12.33 -5.14 -4.46
CA LYS A 19 -11.93 -6.54 -4.30
C LYS A 19 -13.09 -7.44 -3.85
N ARG A 20 -14.01 -6.91 -3.02
CA ARG A 20 -15.23 -7.60 -2.62
C ARG A 20 -16.19 -7.80 -3.79
N ILE A 21 -16.37 -6.76 -4.61
CA ILE A 21 -17.17 -6.83 -5.84
C ILE A 21 -16.57 -7.84 -6.82
N ARG A 22 -15.23 -7.80 -7.03
CA ARG A 22 -14.52 -8.76 -7.89
C ARG A 22 -14.74 -10.21 -7.47
N ARG A 23 -14.67 -10.48 -6.16
CA ARG A 23 -14.87 -11.83 -5.61
C ARG A 23 -16.30 -12.32 -5.77
N ASN A 24 -17.30 -11.46 -5.55
CA ASN A 24 -18.70 -11.84 -5.70
C ASN A 24 -19.06 -12.13 -7.16
N ASN A 25 -18.48 -11.38 -8.10
CA ASN A 25 -18.76 -11.56 -9.52
C ASN A 25 -18.13 -12.85 -10.07
N SER A 26 -16.88 -13.18 -9.71
CA SER A 26 -16.26 -14.46 -10.11
C SER A 26 -16.94 -15.72 -9.56
N VAL A 27 -17.75 -15.60 -8.50
CA VAL A 27 -18.50 -16.74 -7.92
C VAL A 27 -19.86 -16.91 -8.59
N LYS A 28 -20.47 -15.83 -9.10
CA LYS A 28 -21.83 -15.85 -9.64
C LYS A 28 -21.88 -16.04 -11.15
N GLU A 29 -20.93 -15.47 -11.88
CA GLU A 29 -20.90 -15.57 -13.34
C GLU A 29 -19.43 -15.69 -13.78
N ASN A 30 -19.13 -16.65 -14.65
CA ASN A 30 -17.79 -16.89 -15.21
C ASN A 30 -17.32 -15.75 -16.15
N PHE A 31 -17.62 -14.49 -15.84
CA PHE A 31 -17.20 -13.33 -16.61
C PHE A 31 -15.77 -12.92 -16.25
N SER A 32 -14.96 -12.72 -17.29
CA SER A 32 -13.64 -12.12 -17.20
C SER A 32 -13.78 -10.66 -16.79
N ILE A 33 -13.28 -10.31 -15.61
CA ILE A 33 -13.46 -8.98 -15.04
C ILE A 33 -12.51 -8.00 -15.74
N SER A 34 -13.08 -6.95 -16.34
CA SER A 34 -12.31 -5.93 -17.07
C SER A 34 -11.29 -5.23 -16.15
N ALA A 35 -10.07 -5.05 -16.67
CA ALA A 35 -8.96 -4.35 -16.00
C ALA A 35 -9.29 -2.90 -15.60
N LEU A 36 -10.37 -2.33 -16.15
CA LEU A 36 -10.86 -0.99 -15.84
C LEU A 36 -11.21 -0.80 -14.35
N TRP A 37 -11.56 -1.86 -13.63
CA TRP A 37 -11.87 -1.80 -12.20
C TRP A 37 -10.66 -1.47 -11.31
N LEU A 38 -9.43 -1.58 -11.82
CA LEU A 38 -8.22 -1.21 -11.09
C LEU A 38 -7.89 0.30 -11.22
N VAL A 39 -8.51 1.00 -12.17
CA VAL A 39 -8.28 2.44 -12.39
C VAL A 39 -8.59 3.28 -11.14
N PRO A 40 -9.73 3.14 -10.46
CA PRO A 40 -10.04 3.99 -9.30
C PRO A 40 -9.06 3.79 -8.15
N GLN A 41 -8.68 2.53 -7.85
CA GLN A 41 -7.74 2.25 -6.76
C GLN A 41 -6.35 2.86 -7.04
N PHE A 42 -5.82 2.75 -8.26
CA PHE A 42 -4.50 3.27 -8.58
C PHE A 42 -4.49 4.79 -8.64
N GLY A 43 -5.53 5.42 -9.20
CA GLY A 43 -5.64 6.88 -9.25
C GLY A 43 -5.63 7.50 -7.85
N LEU A 44 -6.42 6.94 -6.92
CA LEU A 44 -6.46 7.40 -5.53
C LEU A 44 -5.13 7.21 -4.80
N ILE A 45 -4.44 6.07 -5.01
CA ILE A 45 -3.13 5.81 -4.39
C ILE A 45 -2.07 6.79 -4.89
N VAL A 46 -2.01 7.04 -6.20
CA VAL A 46 -1.05 7.99 -6.79
C VAL A 46 -1.30 9.40 -6.26
N LEU A 47 -2.57 9.80 -6.18
CA LEU A 47 -2.94 11.11 -5.63
C LEU A 47 -2.52 11.23 -4.16
N ALA A 48 -2.80 10.20 -3.35
CA ALA A 48 -2.38 10.16 -1.96
C ALA A 48 -0.86 10.25 -1.80
N TYR A 49 -0.11 9.52 -2.63
CA TYR A 49 1.36 9.56 -2.63
C TYR A 49 1.90 10.93 -3.00
N ALA A 50 1.35 11.59 -4.03
CA ALA A 50 1.77 12.92 -4.45
C ALA A 50 1.56 13.97 -3.34
N PHE A 51 0.39 13.99 -2.72
CA PHE A 51 0.11 14.91 -1.60
C PHE A 51 0.98 14.62 -0.38
N ASN A 52 1.29 13.36 -0.10
CA ASN A 52 2.20 13.02 0.98
C ASN A 52 3.62 13.49 0.67
N ALA A 53 4.12 13.25 -0.54
CA ALA A 53 5.45 13.66 -0.99
C ALA A 53 5.64 15.18 -0.90
N ILE A 54 4.70 15.97 -1.44
CA ILE A 54 4.72 17.44 -1.32
C ILE A 54 4.77 17.84 0.15
N GLY A 55 3.91 17.23 0.97
CA GLY A 55 3.86 17.50 2.40
C GLY A 55 5.15 17.13 3.15
N GLN A 56 5.91 16.13 2.72
CA GLN A 56 7.20 15.82 3.31
C GLN A 56 8.26 16.83 2.90
N MET A 57 8.29 17.20 1.61
CA MET A 57 9.27 18.16 1.09
C MET A 57 9.13 19.52 1.78
N GLU A 58 7.90 20.03 1.95
CA GLU A 58 7.64 21.29 2.66
C GLU A 58 8.10 21.25 4.13
N PHE A 59 7.89 20.13 4.82
CA PHE A 59 8.36 19.95 6.20
C PHE A 59 9.89 19.99 6.26
N TYR A 60 10.55 19.23 5.38
CA TYR A 60 11.99 19.20 5.33
C TYR A 60 12.62 20.54 4.96
N TYR A 61 12.01 21.31 4.05
CA TYR A 61 12.45 22.67 3.74
C TYR A 61 12.28 23.64 4.91
N ARG A 62 11.36 23.35 5.85
CA ARG A 62 11.15 24.16 7.06
C ARG A 62 12.12 23.81 8.18
N GLN A 63 12.57 22.55 8.30
CA GLN A 63 13.58 22.16 9.29
C GLN A 63 15.04 22.32 8.83
N LEU A 64 15.33 22.20 7.54
CA LEU A 64 16.71 22.21 7.03
C LEU A 64 17.01 23.51 6.25
N PRO A 65 18.18 24.16 6.46
CA PRO A 65 18.57 25.35 5.72
C PRO A 65 18.81 25.05 4.23
N LYS A 66 18.59 26.04 3.34
CA LYS A 66 18.66 25.90 1.87
C LYS A 66 19.98 25.32 1.34
N SER A 67 21.09 25.45 2.08
CA SER A 67 22.41 24.90 1.69
C SER A 67 22.49 23.37 1.78
N MET A 68 21.54 22.71 2.46
CA MET A 68 21.53 21.25 2.66
C MET A 68 20.52 20.50 1.78
N SER A 69 20.07 21.11 0.67
CA SER A 69 19.10 20.48 -0.22
C SER A 69 19.55 19.12 -0.79
N SER A 70 20.86 18.88 -0.92
CA SER A 70 21.39 17.58 -1.37
C SER A 70 21.18 16.47 -0.33
N ILE A 71 21.38 16.80 0.95
CA ILE A 71 21.16 15.87 2.08
C ILE A 71 19.69 15.48 2.20
N LEU A 72 18.79 16.44 1.96
CA LEU A 72 17.36 16.19 1.92
C LEU A 72 16.99 15.14 0.86
N VAL A 73 17.44 15.31 -0.38
CA VAL A 73 17.16 14.36 -1.47
C VAL A 73 17.79 12.99 -1.18
N ALA A 74 18.99 12.96 -0.58
CA ALA A 74 19.63 11.72 -0.13
C ALA A 74 18.81 10.97 0.93
N PHE A 75 18.26 11.67 1.94
CA PHE A 75 17.39 11.03 2.93
C PHE A 75 16.07 10.55 2.34
N PHE A 76 15.47 11.32 1.43
CA PHE A 76 14.23 10.92 0.76
C PHE A 76 14.43 9.64 -0.06
N THR A 77 15.50 9.59 -0.86
CA THR A 77 15.84 8.41 -1.68
C THR A 77 16.24 7.21 -0.83
N LEU A 78 16.97 7.42 0.26
CA LEU A 78 17.31 6.36 1.21
C LEU A 78 16.08 5.81 1.92
N GLY A 79 15.14 6.67 2.32
CA GLY A 79 13.85 6.27 2.87
C GLY A 79 13.04 5.43 1.87
N ALA A 80 13.02 5.82 0.60
CA ALA A 80 12.38 5.04 -0.46
C ALA A 80 13.05 3.66 -0.63
N ALA A 81 14.38 3.60 -0.67
CA ALA A 81 15.11 2.33 -0.77
C ALA A 81 14.84 1.41 0.42
N LEU A 82 14.87 1.94 1.64
CA LEU A 82 14.59 1.18 2.85
C LEU A 82 13.14 0.65 2.86
N SER A 83 12.18 1.46 2.41
CA SER A 83 10.78 1.03 2.28
C SER A 83 10.62 -0.14 1.31
N GLY A 84 11.37 -0.14 0.20
CA GLY A 84 11.38 -1.24 -0.77
C GLY A 84 11.98 -2.53 -0.19
N LEU A 85 13.07 -2.42 0.56
CA LEU A 85 13.67 -3.57 1.26
C LEU A 85 12.70 -4.16 2.30
N LEU A 86 12.06 -3.32 3.10
CA LEU A 86 11.05 -3.75 4.08
C LEU A 86 9.85 -4.43 3.40
N GLY A 87 9.37 -3.86 2.28
CA GLY A 87 8.29 -4.47 1.49
C GLY A 87 8.66 -5.85 0.95
N GLY A 88 9.88 -5.99 0.42
CA GLY A 88 10.43 -7.28 -0.03
C GLY A 88 10.51 -8.30 1.11
N LEU A 89 11.03 -7.89 2.28
CA LEU A 89 11.11 -8.74 3.46
C LEU A 89 9.73 -9.25 3.91
N ILE A 90 8.71 -8.39 3.93
CA ILE A 90 7.34 -8.79 4.28
C ILE A 90 6.83 -9.89 3.34
N ILE A 91 7.03 -9.72 2.03
CA ILE A 91 6.62 -10.71 1.03
C ILE A 91 7.40 -12.01 1.19
N SER A 92 8.73 -11.94 1.40
CA SER A 92 9.57 -13.11 1.63
C SER A 92 9.15 -13.89 2.87
N VAL A 93 8.88 -13.21 3.99
CA VAL A 93 8.40 -13.86 5.23
C VAL A 93 7.03 -14.51 5.01
N LEU A 94 6.12 -13.84 4.30
CA LEU A 94 4.80 -14.38 3.99
C LEU A 94 4.88 -15.62 3.08
N LEU A 95 5.78 -15.62 2.10
CA LEU A 95 6.06 -16.76 1.22
C LEU A 95 6.67 -17.95 1.96
N ILE A 96 7.47 -17.70 3.01
CA ILE A 96 8.08 -18.76 3.82
C ILE A 96 7.08 -19.35 4.83
N LYS A 97 6.23 -18.51 5.45
CA LYS A 97 5.26 -18.95 6.47
C LYS A 97 4.03 -19.64 5.91
N LEU A 98 3.62 -19.32 4.68
CA LEU A 98 2.54 -20.05 4.02
C LEU A 98 3.07 -21.42 3.56
N PRO A 99 2.34 -22.54 3.79
CA PRO A 99 2.80 -23.85 3.36
C PRO A 99 3.06 -23.80 1.85
N ARG A 100 4.28 -24.16 1.43
CA ARG A 100 4.61 -24.35 0.02
C ARG A 100 3.66 -25.42 -0.52
N VAL A 101 2.58 -25.01 -1.18
CA VAL A 101 1.82 -25.93 -2.02
C VAL A 101 2.75 -26.28 -3.17
N VAL A 102 3.35 -27.48 -3.05
CA VAL A 102 4.20 -28.11 -4.05
C VAL A 102 3.48 -28.06 -5.39
N ILE A 103 4.22 -27.64 -6.42
CA ILE A 103 3.80 -27.67 -7.82
C ILE A 103 3.61 -29.13 -8.22
N ALA A 104 2.43 -29.69 -7.92
CA ALA A 104 1.97 -30.93 -8.50
C ALA A 104 1.43 -30.62 -9.90
N ASN A 105 2.28 -30.90 -10.88
CA ASN A 105 2.02 -30.75 -12.30
C ASN A 105 0.80 -31.59 -12.74
N ARG A 106 -0.35 -30.94 -13.04
CA ARG A 106 -1.32 -31.33 -14.09
C ARG A 106 -2.31 -30.19 -14.34
N ILE A 107 -2.26 -29.64 -15.56
CA ILE A 107 -3.37 -29.13 -16.39
C ILE A 107 -4.42 -28.26 -15.65
N GLY A 108 -4.33 -26.92 -15.81
CA GLY A 108 -5.47 -26.00 -15.65
C GLY A 108 -5.65 -25.29 -14.29
N CYS A 109 -4.58 -24.99 -13.56
CA CYS A 109 -4.57 -24.66 -12.11
C CYS A 109 -5.51 -23.52 -11.60
N PRO A 110 -6.53 -23.83 -10.78
CA PRO A 110 -7.12 -22.88 -9.83
C PRO A 110 -6.26 -22.70 -8.55
N VAL A 111 -5.30 -23.59 -8.29
CA VAL A 111 -4.55 -23.63 -7.02
C VAL A 111 -3.54 -22.48 -6.87
N ILE A 112 -2.80 -22.14 -7.93
CA ILE A 112 -1.85 -21.01 -7.95
C ILE A 112 -2.60 -19.69 -7.76
N LEU A 113 -3.79 -19.56 -8.36
CA LEU A 113 -4.64 -18.37 -8.22
C LEU A 113 -5.13 -18.18 -6.78
N ILE A 114 -5.46 -19.26 -6.07
CA ILE A 114 -5.89 -19.21 -4.65
C ILE A 114 -4.73 -18.74 -3.75
N SER A 115 -3.53 -19.28 -3.92
CA SER A 115 -2.33 -18.88 -3.16
C SER A 115 -1.95 -17.41 -3.36
N VAL A 116 -1.91 -16.97 -4.63
CA VAL A 116 -1.60 -15.58 -5.00
C VAL A 116 -2.70 -14.63 -4.50
N THR A 117 -3.96 -15.06 -4.57
CA THR A 117 -5.10 -14.27 -4.07
C THR A 117 -5.05 -14.12 -2.55
N MET A 118 -4.70 -15.18 -1.81
CA MET A 118 -4.53 -15.13 -0.36
C MET A 118 -3.38 -14.22 0.05
N ILE A 119 -2.21 -14.35 -0.58
CA ILE A 119 -1.05 -13.46 -0.35
C ILE A 119 -1.42 -12.00 -0.60
N THR A 120 -2.13 -11.74 -1.69
CA THR A 120 -2.55 -10.38 -2.05
C THR A 120 -3.64 -9.86 -1.11
N ILE A 121 -4.50 -10.72 -0.54
CA ILE A 121 -5.52 -10.32 0.46
C ILE A 121 -4.84 -9.98 1.79
N VAL A 122 -3.98 -10.86 2.29
CA VAL A 122 -3.26 -10.65 3.55
C VAL A 122 -2.36 -9.41 3.46
N GLY A 123 -1.65 -9.24 2.34
CA GLY A 123 -0.84 -8.04 2.10
C GLY A 123 -1.67 -6.75 2.09
N PHE A 124 -2.88 -6.78 1.53
CA PHE A 124 -3.78 -5.61 1.53
C PHE A 124 -4.34 -5.30 2.92
N LEU A 125 -4.63 -6.33 3.71
CA LEU A 125 -5.16 -6.17 5.07
C LEU A 125 -4.08 -5.65 6.03
N LEU A 126 -2.85 -6.14 5.88
CA LEU A 126 -1.69 -5.65 6.62
C LEU A 126 -1.37 -4.18 6.30
N SER A 127 -1.40 -3.80 5.02
CA SER A 127 -1.15 -2.42 4.61
C SER A 127 -2.26 -1.46 5.06
N GLN A 128 -3.52 -1.92 5.14
CA GLN A 128 -4.60 -1.14 5.77
C GLN A 128 -4.32 -0.88 7.24
N LEU A 129 -3.96 -1.91 8.00
CA LEU A 129 -3.69 -1.78 9.42
C LEU A 129 -2.55 -0.78 9.66
N LEU A 130 -1.49 -0.87 8.89
CA LEU A 130 -0.34 0.03 9.00
C LEU A 130 -0.70 1.48 8.62
N SER A 131 -1.52 1.69 7.58
CA SER A 131 -2.00 3.02 7.19
C SER A 131 -2.88 3.65 8.27
N VAL A 132 -3.75 2.86 8.92
CA VAL A 132 -4.61 3.33 10.02
C VAL A 132 -3.75 3.68 11.23
N ILE A 133 -2.80 2.83 11.61
CA ILE A 133 -1.85 3.12 12.70
C ILE A 133 -1.06 4.41 12.42
N ASN A 134 -0.58 4.60 11.19
CA ASN A 134 0.15 5.81 10.82
C ASN A 134 -0.73 7.07 10.85
N CYS A 135 -2.00 6.95 10.49
CA CYS A 135 -2.98 8.03 10.60
C CYS A 135 -3.24 8.40 12.08
N PHE A 136 -3.46 7.40 12.93
CA PHE A 136 -3.60 7.61 14.38
C PHE A 136 -2.35 8.22 15.00
N TYR A 137 -1.17 7.73 14.64
CA TYR A 137 0.10 8.30 15.09
C TYR A 137 0.24 9.77 14.68
N PHE A 138 -0.08 10.11 13.43
CA PHE A 138 -0.04 11.49 12.96
C PHE A 138 -1.02 12.40 13.73
N VAL A 139 -2.25 11.93 13.99
CA VAL A 139 -3.23 12.68 14.80
C VAL A 139 -2.73 12.89 16.24
N ILE A 140 -2.15 11.85 16.85
CA ILE A 140 -1.55 11.95 18.19
C ILE A 140 -0.37 12.93 18.19
N CYS A 141 0.49 12.90 17.17
CA CYS A 141 1.57 13.88 17.04
C CYS A 141 1.04 15.29 16.87
N CYS A 142 0.04 15.54 16.02
CA CYS A 142 -0.58 16.86 15.89
C CYS A 142 -1.23 17.34 17.18
N TRP A 143 -1.76 16.42 18.00
CA TRP A 143 -2.36 16.73 19.28
C TRP A 143 -1.32 17.01 20.37
N CYS A 144 -0.19 16.29 20.35
CA CYS A 144 0.92 16.48 21.28
C CYS A 144 1.77 17.72 20.94
N TYR A 145 1.84 18.09 19.66
CA TYR A 145 2.57 19.25 19.14
C TYR A 145 1.67 20.48 18.90
N GLY A 146 0.51 20.59 19.55
CA GLY A 146 -0.36 21.76 19.39
C GLY A 146 -0.68 22.49 20.71
N PRO A 147 -0.49 23.82 20.80
CA PRO A 147 0.31 24.73 19.96
C PRO A 147 1.81 24.75 20.28
#